data_AF-A0A535YJS9-F1
#
_entry.id   AF-A0A535YJS9-F1
#
_cell.length_a   1.000
_cell.length_b   1.000
_cell.length_c   1.000
_cell.angle_alpha   90.00
_cell.angle_beta   90.00
_cell.angle_gamma   90.00
#
_symmetry.space_group_name_H-M   'P 1'
#
loop_
_entity.id
_entity.type
_entity.pdbx_description
1 polymer ?
#
loop_
_entity_poly.entity_id
_entity_poly.type
_entity_poly.pdbx_seq_one_letter_code
_entity_poly.pdbx_strand_id
1 'polypeptide(L)'
;MIQIDADDGAVRVELPHGEAATIEGLHPGVPVERGTQRALFLEAQEADTLGKMIDYILANVKIKNESQDALRAVRPRLEELFRGASAK
;
A
#
# COMPACT_ATOMS: atom_id res chain seq x y z
N MET A 1 15.04 10.49 -15.68
CA MET A 1 14.35 11.75 -16.05
C MET A 1 12.86 11.59 -15.75
N ILE A 2 12.14 12.63 -15.34
CA ILE A 2 10.67 12.56 -15.18
C ILE A 2 10.06 13.41 -16.28
N GLN A 3 9.24 12.80 -17.13
CA GLN A 3 8.45 13.48 -18.14
C GLN A 3 6.98 13.41 -17.72
N ILE A 4 6.33 14.56 -17.63
CA ILE A 4 4.93 14.68 -17.25
C ILE A 4 4.17 15.03 -18.52
N ASP A 5 3.27 14.15 -18.96
CA ASP A 5 2.33 14.45 -20.03
C ASP A 5 0.99 14.83 -19.40
N ALA A 6 0.69 16.13 -19.43
CA ALA A 6 -0.49 16.68 -18.79
C ALA A 6 -1.77 16.46 -19.61
N ASP A 7 -1.64 16.18 -20.92
CA ASP A 7 -2.79 15.99 -21.82
C ASP A 7 -3.39 14.58 -21.68
N ASP A 8 -2.55 13.58 -21.35
CA ASP A 8 -2.96 12.17 -21.17
C ASP A 8 -3.10 11.74 -19.69
N GLY A 9 -2.82 12.62 -18.73
CA GLY A 9 -2.87 12.27 -17.29
C GLY A 9 -1.85 11.18 -16.91
N ALA A 10 -0.69 11.19 -17.57
CA ALA A 10 0.32 10.16 -17.42
C ALA A 10 1.70 10.75 -17.07
N VAL A 11 2.43 10.06 -16.20
CA VAL A 11 3.82 10.41 -15.87
C VAL A 11 4.74 9.27 -16.26
N ARG A 12 5.72 9.59 -17.09
CA ARG A 12 6.77 8.66 -17.49
C ARG A 12 8.02 8.90 -16.67
N VAL A 13 8.48 7.86 -15.99
CA VAL A 13 9.68 7.88 -15.15
C VAL A 13 10.73 6.97 -15.77
N GLU A 14 11.87 7.55 -16.14
CA GLU A 14 13.06 6.77 -16.50
C GLU A 14 13.90 6.49 -15.25
N LEU A 15 14.08 5.21 -14.96
CA LEU A 15 14.87 4.70 -13.85
C LEU A 15 16.36 4.68 -14.20
N PRO A 16 17.26 4.70 -13.20
CA PRO A 16 18.70 4.81 -13.40
C PRO A 16 19.35 3.71 -14.26
N HIS A 17 18.65 2.58 -14.45
CA HIS A 17 19.11 1.43 -15.23
C HIS A 17 18.51 1.38 -16.65
N GLY A 18 17.87 2.46 -17.12
CA GLY A 18 17.33 2.57 -18.49
C GLY A 18 15.92 2.02 -18.68
N GLU A 19 15.29 1.51 -17.62
CA GLU A 19 13.88 1.09 -17.62
C GLU A 19 12.97 2.32 -17.53
N ALA A 20 11.92 2.36 -18.36
CA ALA A 20 10.91 3.41 -18.33
C ALA A 20 9.58 2.82 -17.81
N ALA A 21 9.02 3.43 -16.78
CA ALA A 21 7.70 3.11 -16.25
C ALA A 21 6.72 4.25 -16.57
N THR A 22 5.54 3.92 -17.06
CA THR A 22 4.44 4.86 -17.28
C THR A 22 3.41 4.67 -16.17
N ILE A 23 3.08 5.76 -15.49
CA ILE A 23 2.06 5.82 -14.45
C ILE A 23 0.85 6.55 -15.06
N GLU A 24 -0.25 5.84 -15.24
CA GLU A 24 -1.50 6.39 -15.81
C GLU A 24 -2.49 6.81 -14.70
N GLY A 25 -3.45 7.68 -15.02
CA GLY A 25 -4.54 8.06 -14.10
C GLY A 25 -4.20 9.19 -13.12
N LEU A 26 -3.13 9.94 -13.38
CA LEU A 26 -2.76 11.10 -12.59
C LEU A 26 -3.64 12.29 -13.00
N HIS A 27 -4.43 12.79 -12.06
CA HIS A 27 -5.25 13.98 -12.23
C HIS A 27 -4.62 15.17 -11.48
N PRO A 28 -4.93 16.42 -11.89
CA PRO A 28 -4.43 17.61 -11.21
C PRO A 28 -4.74 17.57 -9.71
N GLY A 29 -3.72 17.71 -8.87
CA GLY A 29 -3.83 17.72 -7.41
C GLY A 29 -3.52 16.39 -6.70
N VAL A 30 -3.17 15.32 -7.42
CA VAL A 30 -2.68 14.07 -6.79
C VAL A 30 -1.31 14.31 -6.13
N PRO A 31 -1.16 14.12 -4.81
CA PRO A 31 0.12 14.26 -4.15
C PRO A 31 1.06 13.12 -4.57
N VAL A 32 2.20 13.48 -5.17
CA VAL A 32 3.29 12.54 -5.47
C VAL A 32 4.25 12.54 -4.28
N GLU A 33 4.04 11.61 -3.35
CA GLU A 33 4.95 11.42 -2.22
C GLU A 33 6.07 10.43 -2.58
N ARG A 34 7.33 10.79 -2.29
CA ARG A 34 8.47 9.89 -2.42
C ARG A 34 8.51 8.92 -1.25
N GLY A 35 7.51 8.05 -1.15
CA GLY A 35 7.41 7.04 -0.11
C GLY A 35 8.32 5.85 -0.40
N THR A 36 8.99 5.32 0.62
CA THR A 36 9.44 3.92 0.62
C THR A 36 8.21 3.02 0.53
N GLN A 37 7.64 2.86 -0.67
CA GLN A 37 6.42 2.08 -0.89
C GLN A 37 6.71 0.60 -0.69
N ARG A 38 6.58 0.15 0.56
CA ARG A 38 6.18 -1.23 0.89
C ARG A 38 4.67 -1.25 1.13
N ALA A 39 3.91 -0.49 0.35
CA ALA A 39 2.47 -0.57 0.38
C ALA A 39 2.10 -1.92 -0.24
N LEU A 40 1.54 -2.81 0.56
CA LEU A 40 0.87 -3.99 0.04
C LEU A 40 -0.33 -3.45 -0.76
N PHE A 41 -0.30 -3.59 -2.09
CA PHE A 41 -1.44 -3.29 -2.96
C PHE A 41 -2.49 -4.37 -2.72
N LEU A 42 -3.25 -4.21 -1.64
CA LEU A 42 -4.37 -5.08 -1.30
C LEU A 42 -5.66 -4.35 -1.63
N GLU A 43 -6.60 -5.06 -2.24
CA GLU A 43 -7.99 -4.62 -2.32
C GLU A 43 -8.62 -4.62 -0.93
N ALA A 44 -9.70 -3.85 -0.73
CA ALA A 44 -10.36 -3.73 0.57
C ALA A 44 -10.76 -5.10 1.16
N GLN A 45 -11.19 -6.04 0.31
CA GLN A 45 -11.55 -7.40 0.71
C GLN A 45 -10.32 -8.24 1.12
N GLU A 46 -9.18 -8.05 0.45
CA GLU A 46 -7.93 -8.75 0.75
C GLU A 46 -7.35 -8.25 2.08
N ALA A 47 -7.45 -6.95 2.33
CA ALA A 47 -7.06 -6.34 3.59
C ALA A 47 -7.92 -6.81 4.78
N ASP A 48 -9.24 -6.88 4.61
CA ASP A 48 -10.15 -7.43 5.62
C ASP A 48 -9.82 -8.89 5.92
N THR A 49 -9.57 -9.68 4.87
CA THR A 49 -9.14 -11.08 5.00
C THR A 49 -7.82 -11.21 5.75
N LEU A 50 -6.82 -10.40 5.41
CA LEU A 50 -5.54 -10.36 6.11
C LEU A 50 -5.72 -9.97 7.58
N GLY A 51 -6.57 -8.99 7.88
CA GLY A 51 -6.92 -8.59 9.23
C GLY A 51 -7.46 -9.76 10.06
N LYS A 52 -8.42 -10.51 9.51
CA LYS A 52 -8.98 -11.70 10.15
C LYS A 52 -7.95 -12.79 10.38
N MET A 53 -7.02 -12.98 9.44
CA MET A 53 -5.92 -13.95 9.61
C MET A 53 -4.99 -13.55 10.75
N ILE A 54 -4.65 -12.26 10.87
CA ILE A 54 -3.83 -11.75 11.97
C ILE A 54 -4.52 -12.00 13.31
N ASP A 55 -5.81 -11.68 13.41
CA ASP A 55 -6.61 -11.88 14.62
C ASP A 55 -6.67 -13.37 15.00
N TYR A 56 -6.87 -14.26 14.02
CA TYR A 56 -6.87 -15.69 14.23
C TYR A 56 -5.51 -16.19 14.75
N ILE A 57 -4.40 -15.74 14.16
CA ILE A 57 -3.05 -16.14 14.57
C ILE A 57 -2.77 -15.70 16.01
N LEU A 58 -3.11 -14.47 16.35
CA LEU A 58 -2.91 -13.93 17.70
C LEU A 58 -3.72 -14.67 18.77
N ALA A 59 -4.92 -15.15 18.42
CA ALA A 59 -5.80 -15.86 19.34
C ALA A 59 -5.47 -17.36 19.46
N ASN A 60 -5.07 -18.03 18.37
CA ASN A 60 -5.07 -19.49 18.30
C ASN A 60 -3.68 -20.10 18.09
N VAL A 61 -2.69 -19.34 17.64
CA VAL A 61 -1.40 -19.89 17.24
C VAL A 61 -0.31 -19.50 18.23
N LYS A 62 0.39 -20.51 18.76
CA LYS A 62 1.55 -20.31 19.62
C LYS A 62 2.77 -19.96 18.77
N ILE A 63 3.02 -18.66 18.59
CA ILE A 63 4.21 -18.12 17.90
C ILE A 63 5.17 -17.46 18.89
N LYS A 64 6.37 -17.10 18.42
CA LYS A 64 7.35 -16.36 19.24
C LYS A 64 6.80 -14.99 19.64
N ASN A 65 7.16 -14.51 20.84
CA ASN A 65 6.70 -13.22 21.36
C ASN A 65 7.00 -12.07 20.38
N GLU A 66 8.19 -12.04 19.79
CA GLU A 66 8.60 -11.04 18.79
C GLU A 66 7.63 -10.99 17.59
N SER A 67 7.15 -12.16 17.14
CA SER A 67 6.18 -12.25 16.04
C SER A 67 4.78 -11.83 16.49
N GLN A 68 4.38 -12.10 17.73
CA GLN A 68 3.10 -11.61 18.27
C GLN A 68 3.10 -10.09 18.32
N ASP A 69 4.18 -9.47 18.81
CA ASP A 69 4.27 -8.02 18.95
C ASP A 69 4.30 -7.34 17.58
N ALA A 70 5.01 -7.93 16.61
CA ALA A 70 4.97 -7.48 15.22
C ALA A 70 3.54 -7.52 14.64
N LEU A 71 2.81 -8.62 14.83
CA LEU A 71 1.44 -8.76 14.33
C LEU A 71 0.47 -7.79 15.01
N ARG A 72 0.60 -7.57 16.32
CA ARG A 72 -0.18 -6.56 17.06
C ARG A 72 0.07 -5.15 16.55
N ALA A 73 1.29 -4.83 16.12
CA ALA A 73 1.63 -3.53 15.55
C ALA A 73 1.10 -3.34 14.12
N VAL A 74 0.98 -4.43 13.34
CA VAL A 74 0.46 -4.38 11.97
C VAL A 74 -1.05 -4.17 11.93
N ARG A 75 -1.79 -4.79 12.86
CA ARG A 75 -3.27 -4.76 12.84
C ARG A 75 -3.89 -3.35 12.78
N PRO A 76 -3.54 -2.37 13.65
CA PRO A 76 -4.12 -1.04 13.59
C PRO A 76 -3.72 -0.28 12.32
N ARG A 77 -2.49 -0.48 11.83
CA ARG A 77 -2.02 0.14 10.58
C ARG A 77 -2.80 -0.36 9.37
N LEU A 78 -3.15 -1.65 9.36
CA LEU A 78 -4.00 -2.23 8.33
C LEU A 78 -5.40 -1.60 8.37
N GLU A 79 -5.98 -1.41 9.56
CA GLU A 79 -7.26 -0.71 9.67
C GLU A 79 -7.19 0.74 9.20
N GLU A 80 -6.14 1.49 9.57
CA GLU A 80 -5.97 2.89 9.15
C GLU A 80 -5.86 3.02 7.63
N LEU A 81 -5.10 2.11 6.99
CA LEU A 81 -4.88 2.14 5.55
C LEU A 81 -6.19 1.91 4.76
N PHE A 82 -7.08 1.06 5.29
CA PHE A 82 -8.28 0.61 4.57
C PHE A 82 -9.59 1.23 5.06
N ARG A 83 -9.64 1.84 6.25
CA ARG A 83 -10.77 2.65 6.72
C ARG A 83 -10.98 3.89 5.85
N GLY A 84 -9.90 4.45 5.27
CA GLY A 84 -9.97 5.54 4.29
C GLY A 84 -10.46 5.11 2.90
N ALA A 85 -10.30 3.84 2.54
CA ALA A 85 -10.68 3.31 1.22
C ALA A 85 -12.19 3.02 1.06
N SER A 86 -12.91 2.82 2.17
CA SER A 86 -14.39 2.61 2.16
C SER A 86 -15.21 3.90 2.14
N ALA A 87 -14.59 5.08 2.20
CA ALA A 87 -15.29 6.36 2.32
C ALA A 87 -15.45 7.12 0.98
N LYS A 88 -15.32 6.44 -0.17
CA LYS A 88 -15.42 7.07 -1.50
C LYS A 88 -16.37 6.33 -2.42
#